data_AF-A0A292YE21-F1
#
_entry.id   AF-A0A292YE21-F1
#
_cell.length_a   1.000
_cell.length_b   1.000
_cell.length_c   1.000
_cell.angle_alpha   90.00
_cell.angle_beta   90.00
_cell.angle_gamma   90.00
#
_symmetry.space_group_name_H-M   'P 1'
#
loop_
_entity.id
_entity.type
_entity.pdbx_description
1 polymer ?
#
loop_
_entity_poly.entity_id
_entity_poly.type
_entity_poly.pdbx_seq_one_letter_code
_entity_poly.pdbx_strand_id
1 'polypeptide(L)'
;MTDHNHVHGPDCDHDHEHDVVILTDDEGNEHEFVIVDVLELEGKNYAILVPHDQEEGEAVILRVESDENGEEYLIDIEDDQEWDRVVKAYENLAAE
;
A
#
# COMPACT_ATOMS: atom_id res chain seq x y z
N MET A 1 19.26 20.72 -31.04
CA MET A 1 18.84 20.87 -29.64
C MET A 1 17.36 20.53 -29.61
N THR A 2 17.03 19.31 -29.22
CA THR A 2 15.69 18.79 -28.87
C THR A 2 15.78 17.28 -29.03
N ASP A 3 15.93 16.59 -27.92
CA ASP A 3 15.85 15.13 -27.79
C ASP A 3 15.79 14.84 -26.29
N HIS A 4 14.90 14.05 -25.70
CA HIS A 4 13.51 13.69 -25.97
C HIS A 4 12.96 13.29 -24.58
N ASN A 5 11.69 13.60 -24.35
CA ASN A 5 10.83 13.12 -23.27
C ASN A 5 11.18 11.69 -22.78
N HIS A 6 11.67 11.55 -21.54
CA HIS A 6 11.94 10.23 -20.95
C HIS A 6 10.60 9.51 -20.71
N VAL A 7 10.22 8.62 -21.63
CA VAL A 7 9.19 7.59 -21.42
C VAL A 7 9.92 6.39 -20.85
N HIS A 8 9.66 6.06 -19.59
CA HIS A 8 10.07 4.77 -19.03
C HIS A 8 9.29 3.66 -19.73
N GLY A 9 9.98 2.90 -20.58
CA GLY A 9 9.47 1.70 -21.23
C GLY A 9 9.57 0.46 -20.31
N PRO A 10 8.97 -0.67 -20.70
CA PRO A 10 8.73 -1.85 -19.88
C PRO A 10 9.95 -2.75 -19.60
N ASP A 11 11.16 -2.16 -19.50
CA ASP A 11 12.40 -2.85 -19.15
C ASP A 11 12.78 -2.56 -17.68
N CYS A 12 11.79 -2.70 -16.79
CA CYS A 12 12.04 -2.80 -15.36
C CYS A 12 12.14 -4.28 -15.03
N ASP A 13 13.38 -4.75 -14.88
CA ASP A 13 13.76 -6.04 -14.32
C ASP A 13 13.26 -6.11 -12.86
N HIS A 14 11.98 -6.50 -12.69
CA HIS A 14 11.31 -6.59 -11.39
C HIS A 14 11.60 -7.97 -10.76
N ASP A 15 12.88 -8.20 -10.44
CA ASP A 15 13.30 -9.29 -9.54
C ASP A 15 13.21 -8.76 -8.11
N HIS A 16 12.04 -8.87 -7.49
CA HIS A 16 11.95 -8.90 -6.04
C HIS A 16 10.67 -9.60 -5.60
N GLU A 17 10.84 -10.73 -4.92
CA GLU A 17 9.80 -11.58 -4.33
C GLU A 17 9.13 -10.92 -3.09
N HIS A 18 9.02 -9.60 -3.07
CA HIS A 18 8.28 -8.81 -2.08
C HIS A 18 7.18 -8.05 -2.83
N ASP A 19 5.94 -8.09 -2.34
CA ASP A 19 4.82 -7.27 -2.84
C ASP A 19 5.11 -5.78 -2.53
N VAL A 20 6.00 -5.19 -3.32
CA VAL A 20 6.24 -3.75 -3.36
C VAL A 20 5.19 -3.12 -4.26
N VAL A 21 4.44 -2.18 -3.70
CA VAL A 21 3.47 -1.35 -4.41
C VAL A 21 3.97 0.08 -4.47
N ILE A 22 3.83 0.70 -5.63
CA ILE A 22 4.18 2.10 -5.85
C ILE A 22 2.90 2.90 -5.72
N LEU A 23 2.83 3.77 -4.72
CA LEU A 23 1.70 4.66 -4.51
C LEU A 23 2.07 6.07 -4.93
N THR A 24 1.23 6.67 -5.75
CA THR A 24 1.35 8.06 -6.13
C THR A 24 0.48 8.90 -5.21
N ASP A 25 1.08 9.84 -4.47
CA ASP A 25 0.37 10.78 -3.62
C ASP A 25 -0.31 11.92 -4.44
N ASP A 26 -1.15 12.74 -3.82
CA ASP A 26 -1.87 13.86 -4.47
C ASP A 26 -0.92 14.89 -5.10
N GLU A 27 0.30 15.00 -4.58
CA GLU A 27 1.36 15.83 -5.17
C GLU A 27 2.02 15.22 -6.43
N GLY A 28 1.67 14.00 -6.81
CA GLY A 28 2.28 13.27 -7.93
C GLY A 28 3.63 12.64 -7.60
N ASN A 29 3.97 12.52 -6.31
CA ASN A 29 5.19 11.86 -5.86
C ASN A 29 4.94 10.34 -5.76
N GLU A 30 5.82 9.56 -6.37
CA GLU A 30 5.82 8.10 -6.28
C GLU A 30 6.54 7.66 -5.00
N HIS A 31 5.86 6.90 -4.16
CA HIS A 31 6.39 6.32 -2.94
C HIS A 31 6.31 4.79 -3.02
N GLU A 32 7.44 4.15 -2.77
CA GLU A 32 7.54 2.69 -2.73
C GLU A 32 7.15 2.19 -1.33
N PHE A 33 6.13 1.35 -1.28
CA PHE A 33 5.68 0.69 -0.07
C PHE A 33 5.78 -0.81 -0.22
N VAL A 34 6.07 -1.51 0.87
CA VAL A 34 6.05 -2.97 0.92
C VAL A 34 4.79 -3.39 1.68
N ILE A 35 3.96 -4.25 1.08
CA ILE A 35 2.86 -4.90 1.80
C ILE A 35 3.47 -5.97 2.71
N VAL A 36 3.33 -5.78 4.01
CA VAL A 36 3.79 -6.72 5.03
C VAL A 36 2.75 -7.80 5.27
N ASP A 37 1.48 -7.40 5.35
CA ASP A 37 0.37 -8.29 5.66
C ASP A 37 -0.96 -7.69 5.16
N VAL A 38 -2.01 -8.51 5.02
CA VAL A 38 -3.35 -8.09 4.59
C VAL A 38 -4.40 -8.76 5.46
N LEU A 39 -5.26 -7.93 6.05
CA LEU A 39 -6.30 -8.33 6.99
C LEU A 39 -7.67 -8.25 6.32
N GLU A 40 -8.48 -9.30 6.44
CA GLU A 40 -9.88 -9.26 6.05
C GLU A 40 -10.75 -9.06 7.30
N LEU A 41 -11.51 -7.96 7.34
CA LEU A 41 -12.39 -7.61 8.45
C LEU A 41 -13.71 -7.06 7.94
N GLU A 42 -14.81 -7.63 8.42
CA GLU A 42 -16.17 -7.18 8.08
C GLU A 42 -16.46 -7.15 6.56
N GLY A 43 -15.74 -7.97 5.78
CA GLY A 43 -15.83 -8.00 4.31
C GLY A 43 -15.05 -6.90 3.60
N LYS A 44 -14.15 -6.22 4.31
CA LYS A 44 -13.19 -5.23 3.78
C LYS A 44 -11.77 -5.76 3.96
N ASN A 45 -10.90 -5.44 3.02
CA ASN A 45 -9.49 -5.80 3.07
C ASN A 45 -8.67 -4.60 3.55
N TYR A 46 -7.68 -4.83 4.40
CA TYR A 46 -6.80 -3.81 4.96
C TYR A 46 -5.36 -4.25 4.78
N ALA A 47 -4.58 -3.48 4.03
CA ALA A 47 -3.17 -3.75 3.79
C ALA A 47 -2.30 -2.99 4.79
N ILE A 48 -1.36 -3.68 5.41
CA ILE A 48 -0.31 -3.10 6.24
C ILE A 48 0.90 -2.84 5.35
N LEU A 49 1.26 -1.57 5.23
CA LEU A 49 2.28 -1.09 4.32
C LEU A 49 3.40 -0.44 5.12
N VAL A 50 4.64 -0.70 4.73
CA VAL A 50 5.80 0.02 5.27
C VAL A 50 6.53 0.72 4.13
N PRO A 51 6.93 1.99 4.29
CA PRO A 51 7.69 2.69 3.26
C PRO A 51 9.04 1.99 3.08
N HIS A 52 9.36 1.59 1.84
CA HIS A 52 10.61 0.91 1.51
C HIS A 52 11.83 1.79 1.77
N ASP A 53 11.70 3.09 1.53
CA ASP A 53 12.78 4.07 1.61
C ASP A 53 13.17 4.45 3.06
N GLN A 54 12.33 4.12 4.06
CA GLN A 54 12.59 4.51 5.45
C GLN A 54 12.95 3.31 6.32
N GLU A 55 14.23 3.23 6.73
CA GLU A 55 14.75 2.20 7.65
C GLU A 55 14.05 2.18 9.02
N GLU A 56 13.41 3.29 9.42
CA GLU A 56 12.57 3.43 10.63
C GLU A 56 11.13 3.85 10.29
N GLY A 57 10.64 3.45 9.11
CA GLY A 57 9.28 3.78 8.66
C GLY A 57 8.21 3.22 9.59
N GLU A 58 7.26 4.07 9.99
CA GLU A 58 6.07 3.62 10.71
C GLU A 58 5.15 2.86 9.75
N ALA A 59 4.71 1.67 10.15
CA ALA A 59 3.77 0.90 9.37
C ALA A 59 2.41 1.62 9.33
N VAL A 60 1.87 1.77 8.13
CA VAL A 60 0.56 2.39 7.91
C VAL A 60 -0.43 1.33 7.45
N ILE A 61 -1.67 1.44 7.91
CA ILE A 61 -2.74 0.52 7.53
C ILE A 61 -3.69 1.27 6.60
N LEU A 62 -3.84 0.79 5.38
CA LEU A 62 -4.78 1.36 4.41
C LEU A 62 -5.86 0.32 4.06
N ARG A 63 -7.07 0.79 3.79
CA ARG A 63 -8.16 -0.07 3.31
C ARG A 63 -8.01 -0.28 1.81
N VAL A 64 -8.03 -1.53 1.37
CA VAL A 64 -8.13 -1.90 -0.03
C VAL A 64 -9.60 -1.87 -0.44
N GLU A 65 -9.92 -1.08 -1.46
CA GLU A 65 -11.22 -1.04 -2.10
C GLU A 65 -11.07 -1.32 -3.58
N SER A 66 -12.12 -1.86 -4.21
CA SER A 66 -12.14 -2.12 -5.65
C SER A 66 -13.17 -1.21 -6.31
N ASP A 67 -12.76 -0.51 -7.35
CA ASP A 67 -13.68 0.28 -8.16
C ASP A 67 -14.55 -0.62 -9.07
N GLU A 68 -15.59 -0.04 -9.68
CA GLU A 68 -16.46 -0.68 -10.67
C GLU A 68 -15.69 -1.29 -11.86
N ASN A 69 -14.47 -0.84 -12.11
CA ASN A 69 -13.57 -1.35 -13.16
C ASN A 69 -12.71 -2.55 -12.73
N GLY A 70 -12.77 -2.97 -11.46
CA GLY A 70 -11.91 -4.02 -10.91
C GLY A 70 -10.48 -3.56 -10.64
N GLU A 71 -10.25 -2.24 -10.62
CA GLU A 71 -9.00 -1.65 -10.18
C GLU A 71 -9.03 -1.51 -8.65
N GLU A 72 -8.03 -2.09 -7.98
CA GLU A 72 -7.87 -1.99 -6.54
C GLU A 72 -7.16 -0.70 -6.18
N TYR A 73 -7.71 0.04 -5.23
CA TYR A 73 -7.16 1.30 -4.74
C TYR A 73 -7.12 1.29 -3.21
N LEU A 74 -6.13 1.98 -2.66
CA LEU A 74 -5.92 2.08 -1.23
C LEU A 74 -6.49 3.40 -0.72
N ILE A 75 -7.23 3.34 0.38
CA ILE A 75 -7.86 4.50 1.03
C ILE A 75 -7.38 4.54 2.48
N ASP A 76 -7.08 5.73 2.98
CA ASP A 76 -6.82 5.93 4.40
C ASP A 76 -8.07 5.67 5.25
N ILE A 77 -7.84 5.21 6.49
CA ILE A 77 -8.91 4.95 7.45
C ILE A 77 -9.12 6.22 8.28
N GLU A 78 -10.07 7.06 7.88
CA GLU A 78 -10.41 8.29 8.62
C GLU A 78 -11.18 8.02 9.94
N ASP A 79 -11.77 6.83 10.09
CA ASP A 79 -12.60 6.48 11.25
C ASP A 79 -11.78 5.78 12.35
N ASP A 80 -11.59 6.43 13.50
CA ASP A 80 -10.87 5.90 14.66
C ASP A 80 -11.41 4.54 15.14
N GLN A 81 -12.71 4.27 15.03
CA GLN A 81 -13.27 2.98 15.46
C GLN A 81 -12.93 1.87 14.45
N GLU A 82 -12.92 2.17 13.15
CA GLU A 82 -12.46 1.25 12.12
C GLU A 82 -10.96 0.95 12.33
N TRP A 83 -10.15 1.97 12.57
CA TRP A 83 -8.72 1.82 12.88
C TRP A 83 -8.48 0.91 14.10
N ASP A 84 -9.13 1.18 15.24
CA ASP A 84 -8.98 0.37 16.46
C ASP A 84 -9.33 -1.10 16.22
N ARG A 85 -10.38 -1.37 15.43
CA ARG A 85 -10.77 -2.75 15.09
C ARG A 85 -9.70 -3.46 14.26
N VAL A 86 -9.15 -2.78 13.26
CA VAL A 86 -8.13 -3.36 12.38
C VAL A 86 -6.84 -3.61 13.13
N VAL A 87 -6.38 -2.63 13.91
CA VAL A 87 -5.21 -2.79 14.79
C VAL A 87 -5.42 -3.92 15.77
N LYS A 88 -6.58 -3.99 16.42
CA LYS A 88 -6.87 -5.05 17.37
C LYS A 88 -6.91 -6.43 16.71
N ALA A 89 -7.45 -6.54 15.50
CA ALA A 89 -7.41 -7.78 14.75
C ALA A 89 -5.98 -8.17 14.38
N TYR A 90 -5.17 -7.21 13.92
CA TYR A 90 -3.74 -7.39 13.66
C TYR A 90 -3.00 -7.90 14.89
N GLU A 91 -3.16 -7.23 16.04
CA GLU A 91 -2.53 -7.63 17.31
C GLU A 91 -2.95 -9.04 17.74
N ASN A 92 -4.22 -9.41 17.54
CA ASN A 92 -4.68 -10.77 17.86
C ASN A 92 -4.05 -11.82 16.95
N LEU A 93 -3.89 -11.55 15.65
CA LEU A 93 -3.27 -12.46 14.68
C LEU A 93 -1.74 -12.54 14.86
N ALA A 94 -1.10 -11.42 15.20
CA ALA A 94 0.34 -11.37 15.46
C ALA A 94 0.75 -12.01 16.79
N ALA A 95 -0.21 -12.19 17.73
CA ALA A 95 0.03 -12.80 19.03
C ALA A 95 -0.08 -14.35 19.04
N GLU A 96 -0.33 -14.99 17.90
CA GLU A 96 -0.52 -16.45 17.76
C GLU A 96 0.78 -17.24 17.54
#